data_AF-A0A0G1HGR1-F1
#
_entry.id   AF-A0A0G1HGR1-F1
#
_cell.length_a   1.000
_cell.length_b   1.000
_cell.length_c   1.000
_cell.angle_alpha   90.00
_cell.angle_beta   90.00
_cell.angle_gamma   90.00
#
_symmetry.space_group_name_H-M   'P 1'
#
loop_
_entity.id
_entity.type
_entity.pdbx_description
1 polymer ?
#
loop_
_entity_poly.entity_id
_entity_poly.type
_entity_poly.pdbx_seq_one_letter_code
_entity_poly.pdbx_strand_id
1 'polypeptide(L)'
;MSMKYLGETIDIHTGGEDHISVHHPNEIAQSEAATGKQFVRFWVHHAFLMVDGRKMSKSLNNFYRVEDVEAKGFEPLALRYLYLTSHYRKQLNFTWESLAAAKEGLNNLRKLCCKVSDTLQESRSVLSPEKLAKIQNYSSRFREAIENDLQMPEALEKV
;
A
#
# COMPACT_ATOMS: atom_id res chain seq x y z
N MET A 1 17.64 7.71 16.82
CA MET A 1 16.74 6.68 17.40
C MET A 1 16.93 5.33 16.74
N SER A 2 16.82 5.24 15.41
CA SER A 2 17.07 4.04 14.59
C SER A 2 18.26 3.21 15.06
N MET A 3 19.45 3.81 15.15
CA MET A 3 20.69 3.09 15.49
C MET A 3 20.66 2.39 16.86
N LYS A 4 19.94 2.98 17.83
CA LYS A 4 19.81 2.40 19.17
C LYS A 4 19.09 1.04 19.15
N TYR A 5 18.13 0.87 18.24
CA TYR A 5 17.24 -0.30 18.22
C TYR A 5 17.57 -1.28 17.08
N LEU A 6 18.13 -0.78 15.98
CA LEU A 6 18.31 -1.54 14.75
C LEU A 6 19.78 -1.72 14.37
N GLY A 7 20.70 -1.09 15.11
CA GLY A 7 22.13 -1.12 14.83
C GLY A 7 22.60 0.01 13.90
N GLU A 8 23.91 0.09 13.70
CA GLU A 8 24.56 1.17 12.97
C GLU A 8 24.28 1.15 11.45
N THR A 9 23.92 -0.03 10.93
CA THR A 9 23.48 -0.23 9.54
C THR A 9 22.14 -0.94 9.56
N ILE A 10 21.14 -0.37 8.87
CA ILE A 10 19.81 -0.95 8.73
C ILE A 10 19.52 -1.34 7.28
N ASP A 11 18.64 -2.33 7.10
CA ASP A 11 18.31 -2.83 5.76
C ASP A 11 17.39 -1.87 5.00
N ILE A 12 16.27 -1.47 5.61
CA ILE A 12 15.25 -0.65 4.96
C ILE A 12 14.91 0.56 5.84
N HIS A 13 14.92 1.75 5.23
CA HIS A 13 14.38 2.97 5.81
C HIS A 13 13.32 3.56 4.89
N THR A 14 12.18 3.97 5.45
CA THR A 14 11.03 4.45 4.68
C THR A 14 10.68 5.89 4.99
N GLY A 15 9.95 6.55 4.09
CA GLY A 15 9.36 7.87 4.36
C GLY A 15 8.59 8.42 3.17
N GLY A 16 8.11 9.65 3.27
CA GLY A 16 7.55 10.37 2.13
C GLY A 16 8.65 10.89 1.21
N GLU A 17 8.31 11.14 -0.06
CA GLU A 17 9.25 11.72 -1.03
C GLU A 17 9.73 13.13 -0.64
N ASP A 18 9.01 13.85 0.23
CA ASP A 18 9.48 15.10 0.83
C ASP A 18 10.76 14.95 1.66
N HIS A 19 10.96 13.79 2.29
CA HIS A 19 12.12 13.55 3.14
C HIS A 19 13.43 13.40 2.35
N ILE A 20 13.36 13.14 1.03
CA ILE A 20 14.53 12.88 0.17
C ILE A 20 15.47 14.09 0.13
N SER A 21 14.92 15.31 0.17
CA SER A 21 15.70 16.52 -0.08
C SER A 21 16.52 17.03 1.11
N VAL A 22 16.06 16.76 2.33
CA VAL A 22 16.64 17.35 3.56
C VAL A 22 16.72 16.33 4.68
N HIS A 23 15.59 15.75 5.06
CA HIS A 23 15.51 14.93 6.27
C HIS A 23 16.41 13.69 6.20
N HIS A 24 16.24 12.84 5.18
CA HIS A 24 17.04 11.62 5.07
C HIS A 24 18.52 11.87 4.72
N PRO A 25 18.90 12.84 3.86
CA PRO A 25 20.30 13.22 3.71
C PRO A 25 20.95 13.65 5.02
N ASN A 26 20.22 14.37 5.89
CA ASN A 26 20.72 14.72 7.22
C ASN A 26 20.90 13.50 8.11
N GLU A 27 19.99 12.53 8.06
CA GLU A 27 20.14 11.27 8.81
C GLU A 27 21.34 10.45 8.34
N ILE A 28 21.58 10.38 7.02
CA ILE A 28 22.78 9.78 6.42
C ILE A 28 24.01 10.50 6.97
N ALA A 29 24.09 11.82 6.82
CA ALA A 29 25.25 12.59 7.25
C ALA A 29 25.54 12.41 8.76
N GLN A 30 24.52 12.45 9.61
CA GLN A 30 24.67 12.26 11.05
C GLN A 30 25.15 10.85 11.41
N SER A 31 24.54 9.83 10.82
CA SER A 31 24.79 8.43 11.19
C SER A 31 26.12 7.93 10.63
N GLU A 32 26.43 8.27 9.39
CA GLU A 32 27.67 7.85 8.72
C GLU A 32 28.88 8.63 9.23
N ALA A 33 28.74 9.93 9.56
CA ALA A 33 29.83 10.68 10.21
C ALA A 33 30.13 10.17 11.63
N ALA A 34 29.12 9.70 12.37
CA ALA A 34 29.30 9.18 13.71
C ALA A 34 29.93 7.78 13.75
N THR A 35 29.71 6.95 12.71
CA THR A 35 30.08 5.52 12.73
C THR A 35 31.13 5.13 11.70
N GLY A 36 31.29 5.90 10.62
CA GLY A 36 32.09 5.53 9.45
C GLY A 36 31.51 4.36 8.64
N LYS A 37 30.25 3.98 8.87
CA LYS A 37 29.57 2.85 8.20
C LYS A 37 28.41 3.36 7.36
N GLN A 38 28.04 2.61 6.32
CA GLN A 38 26.79 2.86 5.58
C GLN A 38 25.60 2.78 6.54
N PHE A 39 24.76 3.82 6.58
CA PHE A 39 23.62 3.84 7.51
C PHE A 39 22.46 2.95 7.04
N VAL A 40 22.05 3.05 5.77
CA VAL A 40 20.89 2.31 5.23
C VAL A 40 21.22 1.69 3.88
N ARG A 41 20.80 0.43 3.66
CA ARG A 41 20.98 -0.27 2.38
C ARG A 41 19.92 0.10 1.34
N PHE A 42 18.65 0.14 1.74
CA PHE A 42 17.52 0.44 0.86
C PHE A 42 16.65 1.56 1.43
N TRP A 43 16.49 2.62 0.65
CA TRP A 43 15.58 3.72 0.94
C TRP A 43 14.30 3.56 0.12
N VAL A 44 13.14 3.56 0.78
CA VAL A 44 11.84 3.33 0.15
C VAL A 44 10.93 4.53 0.42
N HIS A 45 10.71 5.36 -0.60
CA HIS A 45 9.89 6.56 -0.48
C HIS A 45 8.56 6.43 -1.20
N HIS A 46 7.47 6.77 -0.51
CA HIS A 46 6.16 6.88 -1.15
C HIS A 46 5.95 8.28 -1.73
N ALA A 47 5.24 8.35 -2.86
CA ALA A 47 4.89 9.59 -3.51
C ALA A 47 3.79 10.36 -2.75
N PHE A 48 3.61 11.64 -3.07
CA PHE A 48 2.55 12.45 -2.46
C PHE A 48 1.15 11.96 -2.84
N LEU A 49 0.24 12.17 -1.88
CA LEU A 49 -1.19 12.16 -2.13
C LEU A 49 -1.62 13.55 -2.66
N MET A 50 -2.27 13.55 -3.81
CA MET A 50 -2.93 14.72 -4.39
C MET A 50 -4.40 14.71 -3.99
N VAL A 51 -5.02 15.88 -3.91
CA VAL A 51 -6.45 16.07 -3.67
C VAL A 51 -6.98 16.99 -4.75
N ASP A 52 -7.93 16.50 -5.54
CA ASP A 52 -8.55 17.23 -6.65
C ASP A 52 -7.50 17.86 -7.60
N GLY A 53 -6.45 17.08 -7.91
CA GLY A 53 -5.36 17.46 -8.82
C GLY A 53 -4.31 18.39 -8.20
N ARG A 54 -4.41 18.73 -6.92
CA ARG A 54 -3.47 19.62 -6.21
C ARG A 54 -2.77 18.88 -5.08
N LYS A 55 -1.55 19.31 -4.74
CA LYS A 55 -0.83 18.74 -3.59
C LYS A 55 -1.67 18.93 -2.32
N MET A 56 -1.80 17.88 -1.52
CA MET A 56 -2.44 18.00 -0.20
C MET A 56 -1.60 18.92 0.69
N SER A 57 -2.21 19.96 1.26
CA SER A 57 -1.52 20.88 2.17
C SER A 57 -2.49 21.59 3.10
N LYS A 58 -1.99 21.99 4.27
CA LYS A 58 -2.76 22.79 5.24
C LYS A 58 -3.12 24.17 4.68
N SER A 59 -2.23 24.80 3.91
CA SER A 59 -2.44 26.14 3.34
C SER A 59 -3.55 26.18 2.29
N LEU A 60 -3.71 25.11 1.51
CA LEU A 60 -4.81 24.98 0.56
C LEU A 60 -6.12 24.52 1.21
N ASN A 61 -6.10 24.21 2.51
CA ASN A 61 -7.23 23.67 3.27
C ASN A 61 -7.91 22.48 2.56
N ASN A 62 -7.12 21.66 1.86
CA ASN A 62 -7.58 20.51 1.07
C ASN A 62 -7.12 19.17 1.65
N PHE A 63 -6.79 19.13 2.94
CA PHE A 63 -6.43 17.90 3.63
C PHE A 63 -7.67 17.28 4.26
N TYR A 64 -7.78 15.97 4.16
CA TYR A 64 -8.82 15.19 4.82
C TYR A 64 -8.18 14.26 5.84
N ARG A 65 -8.79 14.18 7.01
CA ARG A 65 -8.48 13.18 8.02
C ARG A 65 -9.33 11.94 7.78
N VAL A 66 -9.00 10.86 8.48
CA VAL A 66 -9.81 9.63 8.43
C VAL A 66 -11.22 9.90 8.94
N GLU A 67 -11.36 10.76 9.96
CA GLU A 67 -12.66 11.14 10.51
C GLU A 67 -13.53 11.90 9.50
N ASP A 68 -12.92 12.69 8.60
CA ASP A 68 -13.66 13.37 7.51
C ASP A 68 -14.21 12.37 6.50
N VAL A 69 -13.45 11.30 6.23
CA VAL A 69 -13.85 10.20 5.36
C VAL A 69 -15.02 9.42 5.97
N GLU A 70 -14.95 9.12 7.27
CA GLU A 70 -16.02 8.47 8.02
C GLU A 70 -17.28 9.33 8.10
N ALA A 71 -17.14 10.63 8.40
CA ALA A 71 -18.24 11.59 8.44
C ALA A 71 -18.97 11.71 7.09
N LYS A 72 -18.29 11.41 5.98
CA LYS A 72 -18.87 11.39 4.64
C LYS A 72 -19.50 10.04 4.25
N GLY A 73 -19.54 9.07 5.17
CA GLY A 73 -20.20 7.78 4.97
C GLY A 73 -19.35 6.71 4.28
N PHE A 74 -18.02 6.90 4.26
CA PHE A 74 -17.07 5.91 3.77
C PHE A 74 -16.41 5.20 4.94
N GLU A 75 -16.20 3.89 4.80
CA GLU A 75 -15.39 3.15 5.76
C GLU A 75 -13.89 3.37 5.48
N PRO A 76 -13.03 3.39 6.52
CA PRO A 76 -11.58 3.53 6.33
C PRO A 76 -10.95 2.42 5.46
N LEU A 77 -11.58 1.26 5.35
CA LEU A 77 -11.11 0.18 4.47
C LEU A 77 -11.28 0.51 2.98
N ALA A 78 -12.27 1.32 2.60
CA ALA A 78 -12.40 1.80 1.23
C ALA A 78 -11.24 2.73 0.87
N LEU A 79 -10.82 3.56 1.83
CA LEU A 79 -9.64 4.41 1.69
C LEU A 79 -8.35 3.58 1.56
N ARG A 80 -8.21 2.54 2.40
CA ARG A 80 -7.09 1.59 2.28
C ARG A 80 -7.09 0.89 0.92
N TYR A 81 -8.25 0.45 0.44
CA TYR A 81 -8.38 -0.18 -0.87
C TYR A 81 -7.95 0.79 -1.98
N LEU A 82 -8.39 2.06 -1.95
CA LEU A 82 -7.95 3.10 -2.87
C LEU A 82 -6.42 3.26 -2.90
N TYR A 83 -5.76 3.22 -1.74
CA TYR A 83 -4.30 3.30 -1.70
C TYR A 83 -3.61 2.11 -2.40
N LEU A 84 -4.20 0.92 -2.29
CA LEU A 84 -3.66 -0.28 -2.94
C LEU A 84 -3.91 -0.32 -4.45
N THR A 85 -4.82 0.50 -4.99
CA THR A 85 -5.04 0.62 -6.44
C THR A 85 -3.99 1.48 -7.15
N SER A 86 -3.06 2.10 -6.42
CA SER A 86 -1.92 2.82 -6.99
C SER A 86 -0.60 2.24 -6.48
N HIS A 87 0.44 2.36 -7.31
CA HIS A 87 1.80 2.03 -6.89
C HIS A 87 2.29 3.06 -5.89
N TYR A 88 2.98 2.64 -4.81
CA TYR A 88 3.40 3.57 -3.74
C TYR A 88 4.32 4.70 -4.23
N ARG A 89 5.08 4.46 -5.31
CA ARG A 89 5.96 5.45 -5.97
C ARG A 89 5.24 6.36 -6.98
N LYS A 90 3.93 6.21 -7.17
CA LYS A 90 3.12 7.04 -8.07
C LYS A 90 2.21 7.94 -7.25
N GLN A 91 2.13 9.21 -7.64
CA GLN A 91 1.19 10.14 -7.04
C GLN A 91 -0.23 9.61 -7.24
N LEU A 92 -0.95 9.48 -6.12
CA LEU A 92 -2.36 9.10 -6.13
C LEU A 92 -3.20 10.37 -6.05
N ASN A 93 -4.21 10.49 -6.90
CA ASN A 93 -5.18 11.59 -6.82
C ASN A 93 -6.42 11.15 -6.05
N PHE A 94 -6.57 11.64 -4.83
CA PHE A 94 -7.76 11.50 -4.05
C PHE A 94 -8.84 12.46 -4.55
N THR A 95 -10.01 11.89 -4.88
CA THR A 95 -11.27 12.61 -5.02
C THR A 95 -12.35 11.78 -4.33
N TRP A 96 -13.49 12.38 -4.03
CA TRP A 96 -14.60 11.62 -3.45
C TRP A 96 -15.14 10.56 -4.41
N GLU A 97 -15.04 10.81 -5.72
CA GLU A 97 -15.40 9.87 -6.77
C GLU A 97 -14.42 8.69 -6.84
N SER A 98 -13.11 8.93 -6.72
CA SER A 98 -12.13 7.84 -6.69
C SER A 98 -12.30 6.96 -5.45
N LEU A 99 -12.62 7.56 -4.30
CA LEU A 99 -12.97 6.81 -3.10
C LEU A 99 -14.28 6.03 -3.24
N ALA A 100 -15.29 6.58 -3.90
CA ALA A 100 -16.54 5.87 -4.20
C ALA A 100 -16.31 4.66 -5.11
N ALA A 101 -15.49 4.81 -6.15
CA ALA A 101 -15.12 3.70 -7.02
C ALA A 101 -14.36 2.61 -6.25
N ALA A 102 -13.43 3.00 -5.35
CA ALA A 102 -12.71 2.08 -4.49
C ALA A 102 -13.62 1.32 -3.52
N LYS A 103 -14.63 2.00 -2.96
CA LYS A 103 -15.67 1.36 -2.12
C LYS A 103 -16.42 0.28 -2.89
N GLU A 104 -16.83 0.55 -4.13
CA GLU A 104 -17.50 -0.45 -4.97
C GLU A 104 -16.58 -1.62 -5.31
N GLY A 105 -15.31 -1.37 -5.62
CA GLY A 105 -14.30 -2.42 -5.82
C GLY A 105 -14.15 -3.33 -4.59
N LEU A 106 -14.03 -2.72 -3.40
CA LEU A 106 -13.97 -3.45 -2.13
C LEU A 106 -15.25 -4.28 -1.88
N ASN A 107 -16.42 -3.72 -2.15
CA ASN A 107 -17.69 -4.43 -2.00
C ASN A 107 -17.79 -5.64 -2.94
N ASN A 108 -17.29 -5.52 -4.17
CA ASN A 108 -17.26 -6.64 -5.12
C ASN A 108 -16.33 -7.75 -4.64
N LEU A 109 -15.15 -7.40 -4.13
CA LEU A 109 -14.23 -8.37 -3.54
C LEU A 109 -14.88 -9.11 -2.36
N ARG A 110 -15.53 -8.38 -1.45
CA ARG A 110 -16.26 -8.99 -0.32
C ARG A 110 -17.36 -9.94 -0.77
N LYS A 111 -18.17 -9.53 -1.76
CA LYS A 111 -19.21 -10.40 -2.34
C LYS A 111 -18.62 -11.69 -2.91
N LEU A 112 -17.46 -11.63 -3.57
CA LEU A 112 -16.75 -12.82 -4.05
C LEU A 112 -16.33 -13.72 -2.90
N CYS A 113 -15.72 -13.16 -1.85
CA CYS A 113 -15.31 -13.93 -0.66
C CYS A 113 -16.50 -14.60 0.05
N CYS A 114 -17.63 -13.89 0.21
CA CYS A 114 -18.85 -14.46 0.79
C CYS A 114 -19.38 -15.63 -0.03
N LYS A 115 -19.49 -15.48 -1.36
CA LYS A 115 -19.93 -16.58 -2.25
C LYS A 115 -19.08 -17.83 -2.12
N VAL A 116 -17.75 -17.66 -2.01
CA VAL A 116 -16.83 -18.79 -1.80
C VAL A 116 -17.07 -19.44 -0.43
N SER A 117 -17.22 -18.65 0.62
CA SER A 117 -17.51 -19.14 1.98
C SER A 117 -18.81 -19.95 2.03
N ASP A 118 -19.88 -19.44 1.44
CA ASP A 118 -21.19 -20.09 1.43
C ASP A 118 -21.12 -21.43 0.67
N THR A 119 -20.42 -21.46 -0.48
CA THR A 119 -20.21 -22.67 -1.29
C THR A 119 -19.40 -23.76 -0.57
N LEU A 120 -18.45 -23.36 0.28
CA LEU A 120 -17.61 -24.28 1.06
C LEU A 120 -18.37 -24.94 2.22
N GLN A 121 -19.42 -24.31 2.75
CA GLN A 121 -20.26 -24.91 3.79
C GLN A 121 -21.14 -26.05 3.23
N GLU A 122 -21.51 -25.98 1.96
CA GLU A 122 -22.37 -26.97 1.29
C GLU A 122 -21.58 -28.12 0.63
N SER A 123 -20.28 -27.97 0.37
CA SER A 123 -19.48 -28.95 -0.37
C SER A 123 -18.20 -29.39 0.36
N ARG A 124 -18.21 -30.62 0.90
CA ARG A 124 -16.96 -31.35 1.22
C ARG A 124 -16.37 -31.92 -0.06
N SER A 125 -15.79 -31.07 -0.92
CA SER A 125 -15.14 -31.54 -2.14
C SER A 125 -13.62 -31.43 -2.05
N VAL A 126 -12.94 -32.57 -2.17
CA VAL A 126 -11.52 -32.62 -2.52
C VAL A 126 -11.36 -31.93 -3.88
N LEU A 127 -10.52 -30.89 -3.94
CA LEU A 127 -10.24 -30.17 -5.19
C LEU A 127 -9.53 -31.11 -6.18
N SER A 128 -9.92 -31.05 -7.45
CA SER A 128 -9.20 -31.79 -8.50
C SER A 128 -7.77 -31.24 -8.65
N PRO A 129 -6.81 -32.06 -9.13
CA PRO A 129 -5.44 -31.61 -9.37
C PRO A 129 -5.36 -30.37 -10.27
N GLU A 130 -6.24 -30.27 -11.28
CA GLU A 130 -6.33 -29.11 -12.16
C GLU A 130 -6.72 -27.82 -11.39
N LYS A 131 -7.70 -27.91 -10.47
CA LYS A 131 -8.11 -26.76 -9.65
C LYS A 131 -7.00 -26.33 -8.70
N LEU A 132 -6.27 -27.29 -8.11
CA LEU A 132 -5.11 -27.00 -7.26
C LEU A 132 -3.99 -26.29 -8.05
N ALA A 133 -3.71 -26.75 -9.27
CA ALA A 133 -2.73 -26.10 -10.14
C ALA A 133 -3.12 -24.66 -10.49
N LYS A 134 -4.41 -24.39 -10.73
CA LYS A 134 -4.91 -23.01 -10.94
C LYS A 134 -4.71 -22.13 -9.71
N ILE A 135 -5.02 -22.63 -8.51
CA ILE A 135 -4.81 -21.88 -7.26
C ILE A 135 -3.32 -21.55 -7.07
N GLN A 136 -2.43 -22.51 -7.32
CA GLN A 136 -0.99 -22.30 -7.26
C GLN A 136 -0.53 -21.25 -8.28
N ASN A 137 -1.08 -21.28 -9.50
CA ASN A 137 -0.77 -20.28 -10.52
C ASN A 137 -1.20 -18.86 -10.09
N TYR A 138 -2.41 -18.69 -9.56
CA TYR A 138 -2.87 -17.39 -9.03
C TYR A 138 -1.98 -16.90 -7.88
N SER A 139 -1.64 -17.80 -6.95
CA SER A 139 -0.76 -17.50 -5.81
C SER A 139 0.65 -17.07 -6.27
N SER A 140 1.21 -17.74 -7.28
CA SER A 140 2.50 -17.37 -7.87
C SER A 140 2.43 -15.98 -8.50
N ARG A 141 1.43 -15.72 -9.36
CA ARG A 141 1.29 -14.42 -10.03
C ARG A 141 1.06 -13.27 -9.06
N PHE A 142 0.27 -13.50 -8.00
CA PHE A 142 0.07 -12.53 -6.93
C PHE A 142 1.38 -12.23 -6.20
N ARG A 143 2.16 -13.27 -5.88
CA ARG A 143 3.48 -13.12 -5.24
C ARG A 143 4.47 -12.38 -6.14
N GLU A 144 4.56 -12.76 -7.40
CA GLU A 144 5.44 -12.13 -8.40
C GLU A 144 5.16 -10.63 -8.53
N ALA A 145 3.88 -10.21 -8.52
CA ALA A 145 3.52 -8.79 -8.52
C ALA A 145 4.00 -8.07 -7.26
N ILE A 146 3.85 -8.67 -6.07
CA ILE A 146 4.31 -8.07 -4.81
C ILE A 146 5.85 -8.00 -4.74
N GLU A 147 6.53 -9.06 -5.16
CA GLU A 147 8.00 -9.14 -5.15
C GLU A 147 8.64 -8.18 -6.15
N ASN A 148 7.91 -7.78 -7.20
CA ASN A 148 8.32 -6.76 -8.14
C ASN A 148 8.07 -5.34 -7.61
N ASP A 149 8.81 -4.88 -6.59
CA ASP A 149 8.68 -3.52 -6.01
C ASP A 149 7.26 -3.19 -5.50
N LEU A 150 6.56 -4.16 -4.89
CA LEU A 150 5.22 -3.95 -4.31
C LEU A 150 4.20 -3.45 -5.34
N GLN A 151 4.07 -4.11 -6.51
CA GLN A 151 3.05 -3.79 -7.52
C GLN A 151 1.65 -4.21 -7.05
N MET A 152 1.16 -3.54 -6.00
CA MET A 152 -0.17 -3.76 -5.44
C MET A 152 -1.31 -3.61 -6.44
N PRO A 153 -1.29 -2.65 -7.41
CA PRO A 153 -2.33 -2.57 -8.42
C PRO A 153 -2.41 -3.85 -9.28
N GLU A 154 -1.25 -4.40 -9.68
CA GLU A 154 -1.19 -5.65 -10.43
C GLU A 154 -1.61 -6.83 -9.55
N ALA A 155 -1.15 -6.88 -8.30
CA ALA A 155 -1.52 -7.92 -7.35
C ALA A 155 -3.04 -7.95 -7.13
N LEU A 156 -3.69 -6.79 -6.99
CA LEU A 156 -5.16 -6.69 -6.85
C LEU A 156 -5.91 -7.19 -8.09
N GLU A 157 -5.35 -7.04 -9.30
CA GLU A 157 -5.95 -7.56 -10.53
C GLU A 157 -5.95 -9.10 -10.57
N LYS A 158 -5.06 -9.76 -9.80
CA LYS A 158 -4.95 -11.23 -9.79
C LYS A 158 -5.82 -11.90 -8.72
N VAL A 159 -6.58 -11.12 -7.95
CA VAL A 159 -7.53 -11.57 -6.91
C VAL A 159 -8.95 -11.56 -7.46
#